data_AF-A0A7S3LCE3-F1
#
_entry.id   AF-A0A7S3LCE3-F1
#
_cell.length_a   1.000
_cell.length_b   1.000
_cell.length_c   1.000
_cell.angle_alpha   90.00
_cell.angle_beta   90.00
_cell.angle_gamma   90.00
#
_symmetry.space_group_name_H-M   'P 1'
#
loop_
_entity.id
_entity.type
_entity.pdbx_description
1 polymer ?
#
loop_
_entity_poly.entity_id
_entity_poly.type
_entity_poly.pdbx_seq_one_letter_code
_entity_poly.pdbx_strand_id
1 'polypeptide(L)'
;MKREAEENFISLLKEYQKEGRISVKSTWHSFHASLTELERTDARLVLSEQMDEADQQHLFADYMSDIRQAEEDEKRRSHEERRKAERIQRENYRKLLVRFAEESKLTPSSLWRDSQSLLNQDPCSAPLSQQDPQAPREMFQRFVDDWNSAYLGDRRTLSQLAAYLPKKSAFVNDETTYEDFIEALLGVSSNDDELNMEIRRIVDERSPVSSAKLYFDELKNRAKLAATARRGSSRRPDEESSEDEGEIDE
;
A
#
# COMPACT_ATOMS: atom_id res chain seq x y z
N MET A 1 4.58 59.09 2.27
CA MET A 1 5.77 59.49 3.06
C MET A 1 6.13 58.44 4.11
N LYS A 2 5.45 58.28 5.26
CA LYS A 2 5.81 57.22 6.24
C LYS A 2 5.76 55.79 5.65
N ARG A 3 4.63 55.40 5.05
CA ARG A 3 4.49 54.09 4.36
C ARG A 3 5.56 53.83 3.28
N GLU A 4 5.95 54.87 2.56
CA GLU A 4 6.96 54.76 1.49
C GLU A 4 8.37 54.54 2.07
N ALA A 5 8.69 55.17 3.21
CA ALA A 5 9.92 54.91 3.94
C ALA A 5 9.96 53.47 4.50
N GLU A 6 8.84 52.98 5.04
CA GLU A 6 8.69 51.59 5.52
C GLU A 6 8.87 50.58 4.37
N GLU A 7 8.23 50.82 3.22
CA GLU A 7 8.34 49.97 2.03
C GLU A 7 9.76 49.95 1.46
N ASN A 8 10.45 51.09 1.46
CA ASN A 8 11.84 51.20 1.02
C ASN A 8 12.79 50.44 1.96
N PHE A 9 12.57 50.51 3.27
CA PHE A 9 13.34 49.76 4.26
C PHE A 9 13.12 48.26 4.14
N ILE A 10 11.86 47.80 4.00
CA ILE A 10 11.56 46.38 3.75
C ILE A 10 12.19 45.91 2.43
N SER A 11 12.21 46.74 1.39
CA SER A 11 12.84 46.41 0.11
C SER A 11 14.35 46.23 0.25
N LEU A 12 15.01 47.07 1.05
CA LEU A 12 16.41 46.88 1.42
C LEU A 12 16.61 45.55 2.18
N LEU A 13 15.77 45.24 3.17
CA LEU A 13 15.88 43.95 3.88
C LEU A 13 15.75 42.75 2.94
N LYS A 14 14.87 42.84 1.93
CA LYS A 14 14.74 41.82 0.86
C LYS A 14 15.99 41.70 -0.01
N GLU A 15 16.64 42.80 -0.38
CA GLU A 15 17.93 42.78 -1.10
C GLU A 15 18.99 42.04 -0.27
N TYR A 16 19.10 42.36 1.01
CA TYR A 16 20.07 41.75 1.93
C TYR A 16 19.77 40.28 2.21
N GLN A 17 18.50 39.88 2.23
CA GLN A 17 18.11 38.47 2.28
C GLN A 17 18.55 37.73 1.01
N LYS A 18 18.34 38.32 -0.16
CA LYS A 18 18.73 37.73 -1.46
C LYS A 18 20.26 37.58 -1.58
N GLU A 19 21.02 38.51 -1.02
CA GLU A 19 22.49 38.45 -0.91
C GLU A 19 22.98 37.46 0.16
N GLY A 20 22.09 36.88 0.97
CA GLY A 20 22.43 35.94 2.04
C GLY A 20 22.98 36.59 3.32
N ARG A 21 22.89 37.92 3.44
CA ARG A 21 23.37 38.69 4.60
C ARG A 21 22.38 38.71 5.75
N ILE A 22 21.09 38.54 5.44
CA ILE A 22 20.02 38.28 6.42
C ILE A 22 19.50 36.85 6.21
N SER A 23 19.41 36.10 7.30
CA SER A 23 18.83 34.75 7.34
C SER A 23 17.78 34.68 8.44
N VAL A 24 17.04 33.59 8.52
CA VAL A 24 16.01 33.34 9.54
C VAL A 24 16.53 33.49 10.98
N LYS A 25 17.85 33.32 11.19
CA LYS A 25 18.54 33.42 12.47
C LYS A 25 19.08 34.83 12.78
N SER A 26 18.98 35.77 11.85
CA SER A 26 19.49 37.13 12.03
C SER A 26 18.72 37.87 13.12
N THR A 27 19.48 38.64 13.91
CA THR A 27 18.99 39.60 14.90
C THR A 27 19.28 41.02 14.43
N TRP A 28 18.58 42.01 14.98
CA TRP A 28 18.83 43.42 14.70
C TRP A 28 20.31 43.80 14.85
N HIS A 29 20.95 43.32 15.93
CA HIS A 29 22.36 43.57 16.19
C HIS A 29 23.28 42.92 15.16
N SER A 30 23.00 41.67 14.75
CA SER A 30 23.79 40.98 13.73
C SER A 30 23.65 41.62 12.35
N PHE A 31 22.46 42.15 12.04
CA PHE A 31 22.19 42.90 10.82
C PHE A 31 22.95 44.22 10.83
N HIS A 32 22.84 45.00 11.91
CA HIS A 32 23.62 46.24 12.02
C HIS A 32 25.12 46.00 12.01
N ALA A 33 25.62 44.90 12.56
CA ALA A 33 27.04 44.56 12.53
C ALA A 33 27.53 44.17 11.13
N SER A 34 26.65 43.68 10.24
CA SER A 34 27.00 43.29 8.87
C SER A 34 26.98 44.44 7.85
N LEU A 35 26.49 45.63 8.26
CA LEU A 35 26.48 46.86 7.45
C LEU A 35 27.87 47.48 7.36
N THR A 36 28.28 47.80 6.13
CA THR A 36 29.46 48.62 5.80
C THR A 36 29.22 50.10 6.11
N GLU A 37 30.30 50.89 6.14
CA GLU A 37 30.23 52.32 6.42
C GLU A 37 29.38 53.09 5.41
N LEU A 38 29.41 52.69 4.13
CA LEU A 38 28.58 53.28 3.07
C LEU A 38 27.09 52.94 3.24
N GLU A 39 26.79 51.71 3.63
CA GLU A 39 25.40 51.24 3.83
C GLU A 39 24.75 51.89 5.05
N ARG A 40 25.52 52.22 6.10
CA ARG A 40 25.03 52.99 7.25
C ARG A 40 24.56 54.40 6.88
N THR A 41 25.03 54.93 5.76
CA THR A 41 24.63 56.24 5.23
C THR A 41 23.56 56.16 4.14
N ASP A 42 23.06 54.95 3.83
CA ASP A 42 21.98 54.76 2.85
C ASP A 42 20.72 55.50 3.33
N ALA A 43 20.12 56.32 2.46
CA ALA A 43 18.90 57.08 2.77
C ALA A 43 17.72 56.18 3.18
N ARG A 44 17.76 54.88 2.84
CA ARG A 44 16.78 53.86 3.24
C ARG A 44 16.99 53.33 4.67
N LEU A 45 18.17 53.57 5.26
CA LEU A 45 18.57 53.18 6.64
C LEU A 45 18.69 54.37 7.59
N VAL A 46 18.90 55.58 7.07
CA VAL A 46 19.07 56.79 7.89
C VAL A 46 17.75 57.16 8.57
N LEU A 47 17.81 57.44 9.87
CA LEU A 47 16.69 57.92 10.68
C LEU A 47 16.09 59.18 10.05
N SER A 48 14.77 59.21 9.94
CA SER A 48 14.03 60.36 9.41
C SER A 48 12.91 60.77 10.35
N GLU A 49 12.28 61.92 10.13
CA GLU A 49 11.09 62.35 10.89
C GLU A 49 9.93 61.33 10.75
N GLN A 50 9.98 60.48 9.72
CA GLN A 50 8.96 59.51 9.38
C GLN A 50 9.28 58.08 9.86
N MET A 51 10.52 57.80 10.29
CA MET A 51 10.95 56.47 10.74
C MET A 51 12.12 56.60 11.72
N ASP A 52 11.84 56.40 13.00
CA ASP A 52 12.85 56.39 14.07
C ASP A 52 13.50 54.99 14.26
N GLU A 53 14.43 54.85 15.19
CA GLU A 53 15.13 53.58 15.42
C GLU A 53 14.16 52.50 15.93
N ALA A 54 13.16 52.89 16.73
CA ALA A 54 12.16 51.96 17.23
C ALA A 54 11.26 51.45 16.09
N ASP A 55 10.84 52.32 15.17
CA ASP A 55 10.13 51.97 13.95
C ASP A 55 10.95 50.98 13.10
N GLN A 56 12.25 51.23 12.89
CA GLN A 56 13.13 50.32 12.12
C GLN A 56 13.30 48.97 12.80
N GLN A 57 13.48 48.94 14.12
CA GLN A 57 13.57 47.70 14.89
C GLN A 57 12.28 46.89 14.82
N HIS A 58 11.11 47.54 14.86
CA HIS A 58 9.81 46.89 14.71
C HIS A 58 9.64 46.32 13.30
N LEU A 59 9.91 47.11 12.25
CA LEU A 59 9.83 46.63 10.86
C LEU A 59 10.79 45.48 10.58
N PHE A 60 11.99 45.52 11.16
CA PHE A 60 12.94 44.42 11.08
C PHE A 60 12.41 43.17 11.81
N ALA A 61 11.85 43.32 13.01
CA ALA A 61 11.28 42.22 13.76
C ALA A 61 10.09 41.58 13.03
N ASP A 62 9.19 42.39 12.45
CA ASP A 62 8.06 41.94 11.63
C ASP A 62 8.57 41.19 10.40
N TYR A 63 9.52 41.77 9.66
CA TYR A 63 10.13 41.13 8.50
C TYR A 63 10.81 39.79 8.86
N MET A 64 11.52 39.74 9.99
CA MET A 64 12.12 38.50 10.49
C MET A 64 11.07 37.46 10.90
N SER A 65 9.94 37.89 11.44
CA SER A 65 8.79 37.04 11.75
C SER A 65 8.20 36.45 10.46
N ASP A 66 8.00 37.27 9.43
CA ASP A 66 7.49 36.85 8.13
C ASP A 66 8.41 35.82 7.46
N ILE A 67 9.72 36.04 7.49
CA ILE A 67 10.70 35.06 6.96
C ILE A 67 10.61 33.73 7.71
N ARG A 68 10.54 33.77 9.05
CA ARG A 68 10.43 32.55 9.87
C ARG A 68 9.15 31.79 9.55
N GLN A 69 8.04 32.50 9.46
CA GLN A 69 6.74 31.91 9.12
C GLN A 69 6.77 31.29 7.71
N ALA A 70 7.36 31.98 6.73
CA ALA A 70 7.49 31.48 5.37
C ALA A 70 8.34 30.19 5.30
N GLU A 71 9.47 30.14 6.02
CA GLU A 71 10.31 28.94 6.07
C GLU A 71 9.60 27.78 6.78
N GLU A 72 8.88 28.06 7.87
CA GLU A 72 8.08 27.05 8.58
C GLU A 72 6.93 26.52 7.69
N ASP A 73 6.23 27.40 6.98
CA ASP A 73 5.16 27.04 6.05
C ASP A 73 5.68 26.24 4.86
N GLU A 74 6.87 26.54 4.35
CA GLU A 74 7.53 25.75 3.31
C GLU A 74 7.93 24.36 3.81
N LYS A 75 8.55 24.27 5.00
CA LYS A 75 8.87 22.99 5.65
C LYS A 75 7.61 22.17 5.92
N ARG A 76 6.53 22.80 6.39
CA ARG A 76 5.24 22.15 6.64
C ARG A 76 4.66 21.59 5.34
N ARG A 77 4.60 22.40 4.27
CA ARG A 77 4.12 21.95 2.95
C ARG A 77 4.95 20.79 2.41
N SER A 78 6.27 20.87 2.45
CA SER A 78 7.15 19.78 2.02
C SER A 78 6.91 18.49 2.82
N HIS A 79 6.73 18.59 4.14
CA HIS A 79 6.41 17.44 4.98
C HIS A 79 5.03 16.84 4.65
N GLU A 80 4.03 17.68 4.39
CA GLU A 80 2.68 17.24 4.02
C GLU A 80 2.66 16.54 2.66
N GLU A 81 3.36 17.08 1.66
CA GLU A 81 3.51 16.46 0.34
C GLU A 81 4.18 15.09 0.42
N ARG A 82 5.26 14.98 1.21
CA ARG A 82 5.93 13.70 1.46
C ARG A 82 5.01 12.68 2.13
N ARG A 83 4.29 13.07 3.19
CA ARG A 83 3.29 12.19 3.85
C ARG A 83 2.19 11.74 2.89
N LYS A 84 1.73 12.64 2.01
CA LYS A 84 0.73 12.33 1.01
C LYS A 84 1.26 11.32 -0.02
N ALA A 85 2.50 11.50 -0.49
CA ALA A 85 3.16 10.57 -1.40
C ALA A 85 3.35 9.18 -0.77
N GLU A 86 3.86 9.11 0.47
CA GLU A 86 3.99 7.87 1.26
C GLU A 86 2.64 7.14 1.38
N ARG A 87 1.56 7.89 1.69
CA ARG A 87 0.22 7.31 1.78
C ARG A 87 -0.26 6.72 0.46
N ILE A 88 -0.06 7.44 -0.64
CA ILE A 88 -0.47 6.99 -1.98
C ILE A 88 0.32 5.74 -2.40
N GLN A 89 1.63 5.72 -2.14
CA GLN A 89 2.48 4.56 -2.47
C GLN A 89 2.06 3.32 -1.71
N ARG A 90 1.81 3.45 -0.39
CA ARG A 90 1.29 2.34 0.43
C ARG A 90 -0.07 1.87 -0.07
N GLU A 91 -0.96 2.78 -0.44
CA GLU A 91 -2.27 2.43 -0.97
C GLU A 91 -2.20 1.69 -2.31
N ASN A 92 -1.34 2.15 -3.22
CA ASN A 92 -1.12 1.48 -4.50
C ASN A 92 -0.57 0.06 -4.30
N TYR A 93 0.36 -0.12 -3.34
CA TYR A 93 0.88 -1.44 -3.02
C TYR A 93 -0.18 -2.37 -2.42
N ARG A 94 -1.10 -1.86 -1.58
CA ARG A 94 -2.25 -2.67 -1.11
C ARG A 94 -3.15 -3.12 -2.26
N LYS A 95 -3.45 -2.21 -3.20
CA LYS A 95 -4.25 -2.54 -4.39
C LYS A 95 -3.56 -3.57 -5.27
N LEU A 96 -2.22 -3.52 -5.39
CA LEU A 96 -1.44 -4.55 -6.07
C LEU A 96 -1.65 -5.93 -5.42
N LEU A 97 -1.55 -6.02 -4.09
CA LEU A 97 -1.73 -7.28 -3.36
C LEU A 97 -3.13 -7.85 -3.57
N VAL A 98 -4.16 -6.99 -3.50
CA VAL A 98 -5.56 -7.36 -3.78
C VAL A 98 -5.70 -7.90 -5.21
N ARG A 99 -5.22 -7.15 -6.22
CA ARG A 99 -5.27 -7.58 -7.62
C ARG A 99 -4.60 -8.94 -7.82
N PHE A 100 -3.44 -9.16 -7.23
CA PHE A 100 -2.74 -10.44 -7.36
C PHE A 100 -3.44 -11.60 -6.66
N ALA A 101 -4.16 -11.34 -5.56
CA ALA A 101 -5.03 -12.33 -4.95
C ALA A 101 -6.23 -12.67 -5.86
N GLU A 102 -6.90 -11.67 -6.45
CA GLU A 102 -7.99 -11.86 -7.42
C GLU A 102 -7.53 -12.66 -8.66
N GLU A 103 -6.32 -12.38 -9.16
CA GLU A 103 -5.69 -13.09 -10.28
C GLU A 103 -5.16 -14.49 -9.90
N SER A 104 -5.38 -14.96 -8.67
CA SER A 104 -4.84 -16.23 -8.14
C SER A 104 -3.31 -16.35 -8.19
N LYS A 105 -2.60 -15.23 -8.29
CA LYS A 105 -1.12 -15.15 -8.20
C LYS A 105 -0.64 -15.18 -6.75
N LEU A 106 -1.50 -14.75 -5.83
CA LEU A 106 -1.32 -14.91 -4.40
C LEU A 106 -2.41 -15.79 -3.83
N THR A 107 -2.06 -16.49 -2.77
CA THR A 107 -2.93 -17.34 -1.97
C THR A 107 -2.72 -17.00 -0.49
N PRO A 108 -3.64 -17.39 0.42
CA PRO A 108 -3.43 -17.21 1.85
C PRO A 108 -2.20 -17.93 2.41
N SER A 109 -1.64 -18.90 1.68
CA SER A 109 -0.41 -19.63 2.05
C SER A 109 0.85 -19.10 1.36
N SER A 110 0.76 -18.03 0.59
CA SER A 110 1.88 -17.51 -0.21
C SER A 110 3.02 -17.01 0.67
N LEU A 111 4.24 -17.46 0.37
CA LEU A 111 5.44 -17.04 1.08
C LEU A 111 6.09 -15.83 0.37
N TRP A 112 6.72 -14.98 1.17
CA TRP A 112 7.43 -13.80 0.65
C TRP A 112 8.51 -14.18 -0.37
N ARG A 113 9.32 -15.21 -0.07
CA ARG A 113 10.44 -15.63 -0.94
C ARG A 113 9.98 -16.01 -2.35
N ASP A 114 8.79 -16.61 -2.44
CA ASP A 114 8.24 -17.08 -3.71
C ASP A 114 7.53 -15.93 -4.46
N SER A 115 6.99 -14.96 -3.72
CA SER A 115 6.18 -13.85 -4.27
C SER A 115 7.00 -12.59 -4.58
N GLN A 116 8.16 -12.40 -3.94
CA GLN A 116 8.96 -11.17 -4.03
C GLN A 116 9.37 -10.84 -5.46
N SER A 117 9.78 -11.85 -6.25
CA SER A 117 10.21 -11.63 -7.64
C SER A 117 9.07 -11.07 -8.49
N LEU A 118 7.85 -11.58 -8.30
CA LEU A 118 6.66 -11.12 -9.01
C LEU A 118 6.24 -9.71 -8.54
N LEU A 119 6.21 -9.46 -7.24
CA LEU A 119 5.82 -8.17 -6.67
C LEU A 119 6.79 -7.06 -7.07
N ASN A 120 8.09 -7.34 -7.10
CA ASN A 120 9.12 -6.36 -7.45
C ASN A 120 9.11 -5.96 -8.94
N GLN A 121 8.44 -6.72 -9.81
CA GLN A 121 8.27 -6.33 -11.21
C GLN A 121 7.23 -5.21 -11.38
N ASP A 122 6.34 -5.01 -10.39
CA ASP A 122 5.34 -3.96 -10.46
C ASP A 122 5.94 -2.58 -10.12
N PRO A 123 5.64 -1.52 -10.90
CA PRO A 123 6.17 -0.18 -10.66
C PRO A 123 5.86 0.41 -9.28
N CYS A 124 4.80 -0.04 -8.59
CA CYS A 124 4.46 0.51 -7.27
C CYS A 124 5.39 0.02 -6.14
N SER A 125 6.15 -1.05 -6.36
CA SER A 125 7.03 -1.65 -5.33
C SER A 125 8.34 -0.88 -5.13
N ALA A 126 8.88 -0.29 -6.20
CA ALA A 126 10.15 0.43 -6.15
C ALA A 126 10.11 1.70 -5.29
N PRO A 127 9.12 2.61 -5.42
CA PRO A 127 9.03 3.81 -4.59
C PRO A 127 8.89 3.49 -3.09
N LEU A 128 8.16 2.42 -2.76
CA LEU A 128 7.98 1.97 -1.38
C LEU A 128 9.31 1.49 -0.78
N SER A 129 10.08 0.71 -1.54
CA SER A 129 11.39 0.19 -1.13
C SER A 129 12.44 1.28 -0.94
N GLN A 130 12.37 2.37 -1.71
CA GLN A 130 13.28 3.51 -1.57
C GLN A 130 13.10 4.27 -0.26
N GLN A 131 11.88 4.29 0.28
CA GLN A 131 11.57 4.92 1.56
C GLN A 131 11.94 4.01 2.73
N ASP A 132 11.57 2.74 2.62
CA ASP A 132 11.85 1.71 3.62
C ASP A 132 12.02 0.37 2.90
N PRO A 133 13.25 -0.19 2.87
CA PRO A 133 13.52 -1.46 2.20
C PRO A 133 12.67 -2.63 2.71
N GLN A 134 12.16 -2.56 3.94
CA GLN A 134 11.39 -3.65 4.55
C GLN A 134 9.87 -3.49 4.40
N ALA A 135 9.40 -2.28 4.09
CA ALA A 135 7.97 -1.99 3.98
C ALA A 135 7.21 -2.90 3.00
N PRO A 136 7.70 -3.20 1.78
CA PRO A 136 6.99 -4.10 0.86
C PRO A 136 6.76 -5.50 1.46
N ARG A 137 7.77 -6.02 2.18
CA ARG A 137 7.68 -7.33 2.83
C ARG A 137 6.71 -7.30 4.00
N GLU A 138 6.80 -6.31 4.87
CA GLU A 138 5.90 -6.21 6.02
C GLU A 138 4.44 -6.05 5.59
N MET A 139 4.19 -5.24 4.56
CA MET A 139 2.84 -5.05 4.01
C MET A 139 2.31 -6.34 3.38
N PHE A 140 3.15 -7.08 2.65
CA PHE A 140 2.81 -8.39 2.13
C PHE A 140 2.47 -9.39 3.24
N GLN A 141 3.34 -9.50 4.25
CA GLN A 141 3.16 -10.46 5.34
C GLN A 141 1.87 -10.18 6.11
N ARG A 142 1.62 -8.93 6.50
CA ARG A 142 0.36 -8.55 7.16
C ARG A 142 -0.86 -8.88 6.31
N PHE A 143 -0.81 -8.57 5.01
CA PHE A 143 -1.91 -8.86 4.10
C PHE A 143 -2.21 -10.36 4.02
N VAL A 144 -1.19 -11.19 3.83
CA VAL A 144 -1.36 -12.66 3.73
C VAL A 144 -1.77 -13.25 5.08
N ASP A 145 -1.21 -12.78 6.19
CA ASP A 145 -1.53 -13.26 7.54
C ASP A 145 -2.99 -12.95 7.90
N ASP A 146 -3.45 -11.71 7.65
CA ASP A 146 -4.84 -11.30 7.89
C ASP A 146 -5.80 -12.11 7.02
N TRP A 147 -5.47 -12.28 5.73
CA TRP A 147 -6.28 -13.05 4.79
C TRP A 147 -6.35 -14.54 5.15
N ASN A 148 -5.22 -15.13 5.57
CA ASN A 148 -5.15 -16.52 6.01
C ASN A 148 -5.90 -16.74 7.33
N SER A 149 -5.78 -15.81 8.27
CA SER A 149 -6.53 -15.87 9.53
C SER A 149 -8.04 -15.85 9.28
N ALA A 150 -8.52 -14.94 8.43
CA ALA A 150 -9.92 -14.88 8.01
C ALA A 150 -10.36 -16.18 7.32
N TYR A 151 -9.56 -16.67 6.36
CA TYR A 151 -9.88 -17.91 5.65
C TYR A 151 -9.94 -19.12 6.59
N LEU A 152 -8.98 -19.29 7.50
CA LEU A 152 -8.97 -20.43 8.43
C LEU A 152 -10.14 -20.41 9.42
N GLY A 153 -10.54 -19.22 9.86
CA GLY A 153 -11.76 -19.04 10.66
C GLY A 153 -13.00 -19.51 9.89
N ASP A 154 -13.18 -18.98 8.69
CA ASP A 154 -14.36 -19.22 7.84
C ASP A 154 -14.42 -20.66 7.30
N ARG A 155 -13.26 -21.25 6.99
CA ARG A 155 -13.12 -22.59 6.41
C ARG A 155 -13.72 -23.65 7.32
N ARG A 156 -13.68 -23.46 8.65
CA ARG A 156 -14.33 -24.39 9.58
C ARG A 156 -15.83 -24.41 9.35
N THR A 157 -16.48 -23.25 9.36
CA THR A 157 -17.92 -23.10 9.09
C THR A 157 -18.29 -23.66 7.72
N LEU A 158 -17.53 -23.29 6.68
CA LEU A 158 -17.73 -23.78 5.31
C LEU A 158 -17.60 -25.30 5.19
N SER A 159 -16.62 -25.90 5.88
CA SER A 159 -16.42 -27.35 5.87
C SER A 159 -17.56 -28.12 6.54
N GLN A 160 -18.11 -27.57 7.63
CA GLN A 160 -19.26 -28.15 8.32
C GLN A 160 -20.50 -28.10 7.44
N LEU A 161 -20.80 -26.94 6.83
CA LEU A 161 -21.92 -26.79 5.91
C LEU A 161 -21.80 -27.66 4.67
N ALA A 162 -20.59 -27.78 4.11
CA ALA A 162 -20.34 -28.61 2.95
C ALA A 162 -20.70 -30.09 3.19
N ALA A 163 -20.63 -30.57 4.45
CA ALA A 163 -21.02 -31.93 4.81
C ALA A 163 -22.54 -32.19 4.74
N TYR A 164 -23.36 -31.13 4.72
CA TYR A 164 -24.82 -31.20 4.59
C TYR A 164 -25.30 -30.94 3.17
N LEU A 165 -24.40 -30.58 2.24
CA LEU A 165 -24.76 -30.40 0.84
C LEU A 165 -25.25 -31.72 0.22
N PRO A 166 -26.26 -31.66 -0.67
CA PRO A 166 -26.71 -32.83 -1.40
C PRO A 166 -25.54 -33.44 -2.18
N LYS A 167 -25.30 -34.75 -2.01
CA LYS A 167 -24.14 -35.48 -2.53
C LYS A 167 -22.79 -35.07 -1.89
N LYS A 168 -22.70 -35.16 -0.54
CA LYS A 168 -21.55 -34.93 0.37
C LYS A 168 -20.11 -35.07 -0.16
N SER A 169 -19.84 -35.85 -1.21
CA SER A 169 -18.50 -36.06 -1.80
C SER A 169 -18.37 -35.68 -3.29
N ALA A 170 -19.44 -35.25 -3.96
CA ALA A 170 -19.48 -35.03 -5.41
C ALA A 170 -20.25 -33.76 -5.83
N PHE A 171 -20.65 -32.91 -4.87
CA PHE A 171 -21.38 -31.68 -5.18
C PHE A 171 -20.55 -30.74 -6.06
N VAL A 172 -19.29 -30.47 -5.67
CA VAL A 172 -18.35 -29.67 -6.46
C VAL A 172 -17.64 -30.57 -7.46
N ASN A 173 -17.94 -30.37 -8.73
CA ASN A 173 -17.30 -31.03 -9.87
C ASN A 173 -16.88 -29.97 -10.92
N ASP A 174 -16.45 -30.40 -12.11
CA ASP A 174 -15.98 -29.48 -13.15
C ASP A 174 -17.10 -28.54 -13.66
N GLU A 175 -18.35 -29.00 -13.69
CA GLU A 175 -19.53 -28.27 -14.16
C GLU A 175 -20.11 -27.32 -13.09
N THR A 176 -19.88 -27.59 -11.81
CA THR A 176 -20.37 -26.73 -10.72
C THR A 176 -19.76 -25.33 -10.84
N THR A 177 -20.63 -24.32 -10.84
CA THR A 177 -20.24 -22.89 -10.80
C THR A 177 -20.09 -22.41 -9.37
N TYR A 178 -19.48 -21.23 -9.20
CA TYR A 178 -19.34 -20.63 -7.88
C TYR A 178 -20.71 -20.18 -7.36
N GLU A 179 -21.56 -19.67 -8.24
CA GLU A 179 -22.92 -19.25 -7.96
C GLU A 179 -23.76 -20.42 -7.42
N ASP A 180 -23.71 -21.59 -8.09
CA ASP A 180 -24.40 -22.80 -7.63
C ASP A 180 -23.96 -23.20 -6.21
N PHE A 181 -22.67 -23.04 -5.91
CA PHE A 181 -22.11 -23.35 -4.61
C PHE A 181 -22.63 -22.39 -3.53
N ILE A 182 -22.72 -21.09 -3.83
CA ILE A 182 -23.27 -20.10 -2.90
C ILE A 182 -24.75 -20.34 -2.63
N GLU A 183 -25.55 -20.59 -3.67
CA GLU A 183 -26.97 -20.89 -3.52
C GLU A 183 -27.19 -22.11 -2.63
N ALA A 184 -26.38 -23.15 -2.82
CA ALA A 184 -26.47 -24.36 -2.02
C ALA A 184 -26.06 -24.13 -0.55
N LEU A 185 -25.03 -23.33 -0.28
CA LEU A 185 -24.65 -22.96 1.10
C LEU A 185 -25.78 -22.18 1.79
N LEU A 186 -26.33 -21.16 1.11
CA LEU A 186 -27.42 -20.34 1.64
C LEU A 186 -28.71 -21.13 1.85
N GLY A 187 -28.96 -22.14 1.01
CA GLY A 187 -30.09 -23.06 1.15
C GLY A 187 -29.96 -23.98 2.37
N VAL A 188 -28.76 -24.44 2.70
CA VAL A 188 -28.53 -25.23 3.93
C VAL A 188 -28.65 -24.36 5.18
N SER A 189 -28.16 -23.12 5.13
CA SER A 189 -28.23 -22.17 6.25
C SER A 189 -29.54 -21.38 6.31
N SER A 190 -30.58 -21.71 5.54
CA SER A 190 -31.81 -20.89 5.48
C SER A 190 -32.65 -20.96 6.76
N ASN A 191 -32.47 -22.02 7.56
CA ASN A 191 -33.26 -22.28 8.77
C ASN A 191 -32.61 -21.75 10.06
N ASP A 192 -31.38 -21.25 9.95
CA ASP A 192 -30.59 -20.71 11.07
C ASP A 192 -30.14 -19.29 10.69
N ASP A 193 -30.79 -18.29 11.29
CA ASP A 193 -30.57 -16.88 10.96
C ASP A 193 -29.13 -16.43 11.26
N GLU A 194 -28.52 -16.92 12.35
CA GLU A 194 -27.15 -16.56 12.73
C GLU A 194 -26.15 -17.11 11.72
N LEU A 195 -26.31 -18.39 11.36
CA LEU A 195 -25.51 -19.03 10.34
C LEU A 195 -25.73 -18.39 8.96
N ASN A 196 -26.96 -17.99 8.62
CA ASN A 196 -27.26 -17.31 7.37
C ASN A 196 -26.50 -15.98 7.26
N MET A 197 -26.49 -15.19 8.33
CA MET A 197 -25.74 -13.94 8.40
C MET A 197 -24.23 -14.18 8.28
N GLU A 198 -23.71 -15.21 8.96
CA GLU A 198 -22.30 -15.59 8.87
C GLU A 198 -21.92 -15.98 7.44
N ILE A 199 -22.74 -16.78 6.75
CA ILE A 199 -22.47 -17.18 5.36
C ILE A 199 -22.55 -16.00 4.41
N ARG A 200 -23.53 -15.10 4.58
CA ARG A 200 -23.56 -13.86 3.80
C ARG A 200 -22.28 -13.04 3.97
N ARG A 201 -21.72 -12.95 5.19
CA ARG A 201 -20.44 -12.29 5.43
C ARG A 201 -19.27 -13.02 4.76
N ILE A 202 -19.23 -14.35 4.84
CA ILE A 202 -18.16 -15.19 4.27
C ILE A 202 -18.13 -15.14 2.75
N VAL A 203 -19.32 -15.00 2.13
CA VAL A 203 -19.50 -14.88 0.68
C VAL A 203 -19.24 -13.47 0.18
N ASP A 204 -19.53 -12.45 1.01
CA ASP A 204 -19.31 -11.04 0.66
C ASP A 204 -17.84 -10.79 0.28
N GLU A 205 -17.65 -10.08 -0.83
CA GLU A 205 -16.36 -9.88 -1.52
C GLU A 205 -15.50 -8.79 -0.85
N ARG A 206 -15.75 -8.45 0.42
CA ARG A 206 -14.98 -7.40 1.11
C ARG A 206 -13.52 -7.78 1.39
N SER A 207 -13.17 -9.04 1.16
CA SER A 207 -11.81 -9.58 1.17
C SER A 207 -11.31 -9.69 -0.27
N PRO A 208 -10.00 -9.48 -0.55
CA PRO A 208 -9.40 -9.61 -1.88
C PRO A 208 -9.87 -10.85 -2.66
N VAL A 209 -10.09 -11.95 -1.97
CA VAL A 209 -10.93 -13.06 -2.41
C VAL A 209 -11.73 -13.55 -1.21
N SER A 210 -13.03 -13.81 -1.39
CA SER A 210 -13.89 -14.32 -0.33
C SER A 210 -13.44 -15.71 0.12
N SER A 211 -13.62 -16.00 1.41
CA SER A 211 -13.29 -17.33 1.95
C SER A 211 -14.12 -18.44 1.30
N ALA A 212 -15.36 -18.14 0.91
CA ALA A 212 -16.19 -19.07 0.15
C ALA A 212 -15.58 -19.42 -1.21
N LYS A 213 -15.07 -18.43 -1.95
CA LYS A 213 -14.43 -18.63 -3.25
C LYS A 213 -13.16 -19.46 -3.13
N LEU A 214 -12.31 -19.16 -2.15
CA LEU A 214 -11.11 -19.95 -1.84
C LEU A 214 -11.43 -21.41 -1.54
N TYR A 215 -12.44 -21.64 -0.71
CA TYR A 215 -12.85 -23.00 -0.35
C TYR A 215 -13.46 -23.75 -1.54
N PHE A 216 -14.25 -23.07 -2.37
CA PHE A 216 -14.78 -23.64 -3.60
C PHE A 216 -13.66 -24.07 -4.56
N ASP A 217 -12.64 -23.23 -4.76
CA ASP A 217 -11.50 -23.55 -5.61
C ASP A 217 -10.66 -24.71 -5.04
N GLU A 218 -10.52 -24.79 -3.70
CA GLU A 218 -9.93 -25.95 -3.01
C GLU A 218 -10.69 -27.25 -3.33
N LEU A 219 -12.03 -27.22 -3.26
CA LEU A 219 -12.88 -28.37 -3.57
C LEU A 219 -12.78 -28.77 -5.06
N LYS A 220 -12.78 -27.82 -6.00
CA LYS A 220 -12.57 -28.12 -7.43
C LYS A 220 -11.21 -28.75 -7.68
N ASN A 221 -10.15 -28.21 -7.07
CA ASN A 221 -8.81 -28.77 -7.21
C ASN A 221 -8.71 -30.19 -6.64
N ARG A 222 -9.34 -30.46 -5.49
CA ARG A 222 -9.42 -31.80 -4.92
C ARG A 222 -10.17 -32.77 -5.83
N ALA A 223 -11.28 -32.36 -6.44
CA ALA A 223 -12.05 -33.18 -7.37
C ALA A 223 -11.23 -33.52 -8.63
N LYS A 224 -10.50 -32.55 -9.20
CA LYS A 224 -9.61 -32.75 -10.35
C LYS A 224 -8.49 -33.75 -10.05
N LEU A 225 -7.81 -33.60 -8.89
CA LEU A 225 -6.75 -34.52 -8.46
C LEU A 225 -7.28 -35.95 -8.24
N ALA A 226 -8.49 -36.09 -7.69
CA ALA A 226 -9.11 -37.41 -7.52
C ALA A 226 -9.46 -38.05 -8.87
N ALA A 227 -9.89 -37.27 -9.86
CA ALA A 227 -10.20 -37.75 -11.21
C ALA A 227 -8.94 -38.21 -11.97
N THR A 228 -7.83 -37.48 -11.87
CA THR A 228 -6.55 -37.87 -12.50
C THR A 228 -5.96 -39.13 -11.87
N ALA A 229 -6.02 -39.27 -10.54
CA ALA A 229 -5.56 -40.47 -9.84
C ALA A 229 -6.32 -41.75 -10.28
N ARG A 230 -7.64 -41.65 -10.47
CA ARG A 230 -8.46 -42.77 -10.98
C ARG A 230 -8.08 -43.19 -12.40
N ARG A 231 -7.76 -42.23 -13.28
CA ARG A 231 -7.30 -42.50 -14.65
C ARG A 231 -5.91 -43.15 -14.68
N GLY A 232 -4.99 -42.74 -13.79
CA GLY A 232 -3.65 -43.33 -13.69
C GLY A 232 -3.67 -44.76 -13.14
N SER A 233 -4.56 -45.07 -12.20
CA SER A 233 -4.72 -46.41 -11.61
C SER A 233 -5.29 -47.46 -12.59
N SER A 234 -5.97 -47.03 -13.67
CA SER A 234 -6.56 -47.94 -14.66
C SER A 234 -5.55 -48.48 -15.68
N ARG A 235 -4.27 -48.05 -15.66
CA ARG A 235 -3.18 -48.67 -16.42
C ARG A 235 -2.52 -49.75 -15.57
N ARG A 236 -3.14 -50.94 -15.50
CA ARG A 236 -2.42 -52.15 -15.09
C ARG A 236 -1.51 -52.60 -16.25
N PRO A 237 -0.26 -53.02 -15.98
CA PRO A 237 0.56 -53.72 -16.94
C PRO A 237 0.09 -55.18 -17.00
N ASP A 238 -0.82 -55.47 -17.94
CA ASP A 238 -1.16 -56.84 -18.28
C ASP A 238 -0.20 -57.31 -19.38
N GLU A 239 0.64 -58.27 -18.99
CA GLU A 239 1.17 -59.40 -19.76
C GLU A 239 1.83 -59.15 -21.13
N GLU A 240 3.16 -59.14 -21.13
CA GLU A 240 3.92 -59.81 -22.19
C GLU A 240 4.83 -60.84 -21.52
N SER A 241 4.27 -62.04 -21.38
CA SER A 241 4.90 -63.28 -20.95
C SER A 241 4.92 -64.23 -22.15
N SER A 242 5.94 -65.10 -22.19
CA SER A 242 6.28 -66.15 -23.19
C SER A 242 7.01 -65.63 -24.44
N GLU A 243 8.32 -65.85 -24.53
CA GLU A 243 8.96 -67.05 -25.10
C GLU A 243 8.73 -67.13 -26.62
N ASP A 244 9.76 -66.78 -27.40
CA ASP A 244 9.93 -67.36 -28.73
C ASP A 244 11.43 -67.58 -29.00
N GLU A 245 11.80 -68.86 -29.06
CA GLU A 245 13.11 -69.34 -29.45
C GLU A 245 13.24 -69.22 -30.98
N GLY A 246 14.09 -68.32 -31.44
CA GLY A 246 14.46 -68.18 -32.85
C GLY A 246 15.89 -68.59 -33.09
N GLU A 247 16.09 -69.88 -33.31
CA GLU A 247 17.30 -70.53 -33.81
C GLU A 247 17.69 -70.00 -35.22
N ILE A 248 18.97 -69.60 -35.34
CA ILE A 248 19.94 -69.70 -36.46
C ILE A 248 19.45 -69.55 -37.91
N ASP A 249 20.13 -68.69 -38.68
CA ASP A 249 20.59 -69.04 -40.04
C ASP A 249 21.97 -68.39 -40.34
N GLU A 250 22.81 -69.20 -40.99
CA GLU A 250 24.24 -69.19 -41.38
C GLU A 250 25.05 -67.88 -41.50
#